data_AF-A0A3B9KSP9-F1
#
_entry.id   AF-A0A3B9KSP9-F1
#
_cell.length_a   1.000
_cell.length_b   1.000
_cell.length_c   1.000
_cell.angle_alpha   90.00
_cell.angle_beta   90.00
_cell.angle_gamma   90.00
#
_symmetry.space_group_name_H-M   'P 1'
#
loop_
_entity.id
_entity.type
_entity.pdbx_description
1 polymer ?
#
loop_
_entity_poly.entity_id
_entity_poly.type
_entity_poly.pdbx_seq_one_letter_code
_entity_poly.pdbx_strand_id
1 'polypeptide(L)' 'MKKKIILAYSGGLDTSVILKWLTQKGFDVIAYVADVGQKDDFDKV' A
#
# COMPACT_ATOMS: atom_id res chain seq x y z
N MET A 1 3.03 20.71 5.26
CA MET A 1 3.49 19.45 4.62
C MET A 1 2.58 18.32 5.06
N LYS A 2 2.20 17.41 4.14
CA LYS A 2 1.48 16.18 4.51
C LYS A 2 2.45 15.25 5.24
N LYS A 3 1.97 14.53 6.26
CA LYS A 3 2.76 13.47 6.90
C LYS A 3 2.90 12.32 5.90
N LYS A 4 4.13 11.79 5.76
CA LYS A 4 4.45 10.69 4.85
C LYS A 4 4.37 9.35 5.58
N ILE A 5 3.76 8.35 4.95
CA ILE A 5 3.63 6.98 5.47
C ILE A 5 4.12 6.00 4.40
N ILE A 6 4.94 5.03 4.80
CA ILE A 6 5.26 3.87 3.96
C ILE A 6 4.36 2.73 4.42
N LEU A 7 3.46 2.28 3.55
CA LEU A 7 2.51 1.20 3.83
C LEU A 7 3.05 -0.09 3.21
N ALA A 8 3.27 -1.12 4.03
CA ALA A 8 3.44 -2.48 3.50
C ALA A 8 2.14 -2.90 2.82
N TYR A 9 2.17 -3.01 1.50
CA TYR A 9 1.01 -3.18 0.64
C TYR A 9 1.10 -4.53 -0.05
N SER A 10 0.04 -5.33 0.06
CA SER A 10 -0.02 -6.69 -0.48
C SER A 10 -0.91 -6.84 -1.71
N GLY A 11 -1.63 -5.78 -2.11
CA GLY A 11 -2.66 -5.86 -3.16
C GLY A 11 -3.98 -6.51 -2.70
N GLY A 12 -4.04 -7.06 -1.49
CA GLY A 12 -5.25 -7.61 -0.90
C GLY A 12 -6.28 -6.55 -0.52
N LEU A 13 -7.51 -7.00 -0.22
CA LEU A 13 -8.63 -6.11 0.15
C LEU A 13 -8.26 -5.18 1.32
N ASP A 14 -7.69 -5.73 2.38
CA ASP A 14 -7.39 -4.99 3.61
C ASP A 14 -6.40 -3.84 3.36
N THR A 15 -5.28 -4.15 2.71
CA THR A 15 -4.23 -3.17 2.43
C THR A 15 -4.69 -2.14 1.38
N SER A 16 -5.58 -2.53 0.45
CA SER A 16 -6.26 -1.64 -0.50
C SER A 16 -7.16 -0.62 0.19
N VAL A 17 -7.99 -1.08 1.14
CA VAL A 17 -8.86 -0.20 1.92
C VAL A 17 -8.02 0.74 2.80
N ILE A 18 -6.97 0.23 3.46
CA ILE A 18 -6.06 1.05 4.27
C ILE A 18 -5.38 2.14 3.43
N LEU A 19 -4.87 1.80 2.24
CA LEU A 19 -4.27 2.76 1.31
C LEU A 19 -5.24 3.90 0.99
N LYS A 20 -6.48 3.56 0.62
CA LYS A 20 -7.51 4.56 0.32
C LYS A 20 -7.86 5.41 1.54
N TRP A 21 -8.00 4.79 2.71
CA TRP A 21 -8.35 5.45 3.96
C TRP A 21 -7.28 6.44 4.43
N LEU A 22 -6.01 6.06 4.37
CA LEU A 22 -4.87 6.96 4.70
C LEU A 22 -4.79 8.13 3.71
N THR A 23 -5.02 7.86 2.42
CA THR A 23 -5.07 8.91 1.40
C THR A 23 -6.20 9.90 1.66
N GLN A 24 -7.40 9.43 2.01
CA GLN A 24 -8.55 10.27 2.38
C GLN A 24 -8.33 11.08 3.66
N LYS A 25 -7.50 10.57 4.58
CA LYS A 25 -7.06 11.32 5.77
C LYS A 25 -5.99 12.38 5.50
N GLY A 26 -5.53 12.50 4.26
CA GLY A 26 -4.58 13.55 3.85
C GLY A 26 -3.11 13.19 4.05
N PHE A 27 -2.78 11.91 4.23
CA PHE A 27 -1.39 11.44 4.23
C PHE A 27 -0.83 11.35 2.81
N ASP A 28 0.49 11.47 2.69
CA ASP A 28 1.25 11.10 1.49
C ASP A 28 1.72 9.65 1.67
N VAL A 29 1.09 8.71 0.95
CA VAL A 29 1.29 7.28 1.19
C VAL A 29 2.11 6.67 0.06
N ILE A 30 3.20 6.00 0.42
CA ILE A 30 4.01 5.18 -0.47
C ILE A 30 3.66 3.72 -0.22
N ALA A 31 3.15 3.03 -1.24
CA ALA A 31 2.93 1.58 -1.18
C ALA A 31 4.28 0.86 -1.38
N TYR A 32 4.63 0.02 -0.42
CA TYR A 32 5.80 -0.85 -0.49
C TYR A 32 5.34 -2.30 -0.63
N VAL A 33 5.63 -2.89 -1.79
CA VAL A 33 5.38 -4.29 -2.08
C VAL A 33 6.72 -5.01 -1.99
N ALA A 34 6.82 -5.99 -1.09
CA ALA A 34 8.03 -6.76 -0.87
C ALA A 34 7.93 -8.11 -1.57
N ASP A 35 8.79 -8.41 -2.53
CA ASP A 35 8.96 -9.78 -3.03
C ASP A 35 9.86 -10.57 -2.08
N VAL A 36 9.28 -11.60 -1.45
CA VAL A 36 9.97 -12.53 -0.54
C VAL A 36 9.79 -13.99 -0.97
N GLY A 37 9.43 -14.24 -2.24
CA GLY A 37 9.25 -15.59 -2.80
C GLY A 37 7.81 -16.08 -2.90
N GLN A 38 6.81 -15.21 -2.70
CA GLN A 38 5.41 -15.51 -2.99
C GLN A 38 5.13 -15.65 -4.50
N LYS A 39 4.07 -16.38 -4.85
CA LYS A 39 3.64 -16.61 -6.25
C LYS A 39 2.55 -15.62 -6.68
N ASP A 40 2.74 -14.35 -6.36
CA ASP A 40 1.79 -13.28 -6.67
C ASP A 40 2.18 -12.56 -7.97
N ASP A 41 1.20 -11.91 -8.60
CA ASP A 41 1.39 -11.12 -9.82
C ASP A 41 1.62 -9.65 -9.45
N PHE A 42 2.88 -9.28 -9.27
CA PHE A 42 3.26 -7.94 -8.81
C PHE A 42 2.92 -6.82 -9.81
N ASP A 43 2.74 -7.12 -11.10
CA ASP A 43 2.32 -6.14 -12.09
C ASP A 43 0.86 -5.70 -11.91
N LYS A 44 0.07 -6.47 -11.14
CA LYS A 44 -1.32 -6.15 -10.80
C LYS A 44 -1.47 -5.48 -9.43
N VAL A 45 -0.39 -5.38 -8.66
CA VAL A 45 -0.38 -4.79 -7.32
C VAL A 45 -0.02 -3.31 -7.39
#